data_AF-A0A3D0VJE5-F1
#
_entry.id   AF-A0A3D0VJE5-F1
#
_cell.length_a   1.000
_cell.length_b   1.000
_cell.length_c   1.000
_cell.angle_alpha   90.00
_cell.angle_beta   90.00
_cell.angle_gamma   90.00
#
_symmetry.space_group_name_H-M   'P 1'
#
loop_
_entity.id
_entity.type
_entity.pdbx_description
1 polymer ?
#
loop_
_entity_poly.entity_id
_entity_poly.type
_entity_poly.pdbx_seq_one_letter_code
_entity_poly.pdbx_strand_id
1 'polypeptide(L)'
;MRMSLPSDIPGPDLSIEQIELLISTFQAEIGAAEELLKVMITYADAGGRDRESYERILDHLARSGMKMTMAGRGAIDPKLPGKASDVISTLPTEAAGLRQQIQNKISAAVLFAVWAAGEHHLIDVNNWPAELPGIVHNAVQHAPRVNNDPTLPL
;
A
#
# COMPACT_ATOMS: atom_id res chain seq x y z
N MET A 1 -15.30 26.30 13.73
CA MET A 1 -14.43 27.03 12.80
C MET A 1 -14.26 26.15 11.57
N ARG A 2 -14.97 26.43 10.47
CA ARG A 2 -14.84 25.65 9.22
C ARG A 2 -13.61 26.16 8.48
N MET A 3 -12.61 25.30 8.25
CA MET A 3 -11.53 25.62 7.32
C MET A 3 -12.13 25.67 5.92
N SER A 4 -12.20 26.87 5.35
CA SER A 4 -12.47 27.08 3.94
C SER A 4 -11.17 26.80 3.18
N LEU A 5 -11.20 25.85 2.25
CA LEU A 5 -10.08 25.64 1.33
C LEU A 5 -9.96 26.85 0.38
N PRO A 6 -8.74 27.22 -0.08
CA PRO A 6 -8.54 28.33 -1.00
C PRO A 6 -9.31 28.11 -2.32
N SER A 7 -10.01 29.14 -2.80
CA SER A 7 -10.93 29.11 -3.95
C SER A 7 -10.28 29.06 -5.33
N ASP A 8 -8.94 29.11 -5.40
CA ASP A 8 -8.23 29.49 -6.64
C ASP A 8 -7.44 28.33 -7.27
N ILE A 9 -7.66 27.08 -6.82
CA ILE A 9 -7.18 25.89 -7.52
C ILE A 9 -8.34 25.41 -8.40
N PRO A 10 -8.24 25.44 -9.74
CA PRO A 10 -9.23 24.81 -10.59
C PRO A 10 -9.29 23.33 -10.21
N GLY A 11 -10.35 22.93 -9.51
CA GLY A 11 -10.62 21.52 -9.27
C GLY A 11 -10.78 20.84 -10.63
N PRO A 12 -10.32 19.60 -10.81
CA PRO A 12 -10.61 18.87 -12.03
C PRO A 12 -12.14 18.80 -12.19
N ASP A 13 -12.66 19.20 -13.36
CA ASP A 13 -14.04 18.98 -13.75
C ASP A 13 -14.26 17.48 -13.92
N LEU A 14 -14.52 16.79 -12.80
CA LEU A 14 -14.87 15.38 -12.79
C LEU A 14 -16.29 15.23 -13.36
N SER A 15 -16.46 14.28 -14.29
CA SER A 15 -17.80 13.90 -14.75
C SER A 15 -18.57 13.20 -13.62
N ILE A 16 -19.90 13.16 -13.73
CA ILE A 16 -20.76 12.46 -12.76
C ILE A 16 -20.35 10.98 -12.68
N GLU A 17 -20.05 10.35 -13.81
CA GLU A 17 -19.60 8.96 -13.89
C GLU A 17 -18.26 8.76 -13.17
N GLN A 18 -17.34 9.72 -13.27
CA GLN A 18 -16.06 9.68 -12.54
C GLN A 18 -16.27 9.83 -11.03
N ILE A 19 -17.21 10.67 -10.61
CA ILE A 19 -17.60 10.84 -9.20
C ILE A 19 -18.23 9.54 -8.65
N GLU A 20 -19.18 8.94 -9.39
CA GLU A 20 -19.84 7.69 -8.99
C GLU A 20 -18.85 6.52 -8.90
N LEU A 21 -17.89 6.45 -9.82
CA LEU A 21 -16.83 5.45 -9.78
C LEU A 21 -15.92 5.61 -8.54
N LEU A 22 -15.53 6.85 -8.20
CA LEU A 22 -14.74 7.12 -7.00
C LEU A 22 -15.53 6.77 -5.74
N ILE A 23 -16.79 7.19 -5.65
CA ILE A 23 -17.68 6.91 -4.51
C ILE A 23 -17.84 5.39 -4.33
N SER A 24 -18.16 4.64 -5.38
CA SER A 24 -18.37 3.19 -5.28
C SER A 24 -17.09 2.44 -4.87
N THR A 25 -15.93 2.84 -5.38
CA THR A 25 -14.63 2.26 -5.01
C THR A 25 -14.32 2.51 -3.54
N PHE A 26 -14.50 3.74 -3.06
CA PHE A 26 -14.29 4.05 -1.64
C PHE A 26 -15.32 3.39 -0.74
N GLN A 27 -16.58 3.27 -1.16
CA GLN A 27 -17.63 2.61 -0.39
C GLN A 27 -17.34 1.12 -0.14
N ALA A 28 -16.86 0.38 -1.14
CA ALA A 28 -16.52 -1.03 -0.97
C ALA A 28 -15.41 -1.23 0.07
N GLU A 29 -14.38 -0.38 0.01
CA GLU A 29 -13.24 -0.45 0.93
C GLU A 29 -13.57 0.09 2.32
N ILE A 30 -14.40 1.14 2.43
CA ILE A 30 -14.97 1.62 3.70
C ILE A 30 -15.80 0.51 4.35
N GLY A 31 -16.65 -0.18 3.58
CA GLY A 31 -17.44 -1.30 4.09
C GLY A 31 -16.55 -2.43 4.63
N ALA A 32 -15.47 -2.77 3.93
CA ALA A 32 -14.51 -3.76 4.42
C ALA A 32 -13.81 -3.32 5.73
N ALA A 33 -13.46 -2.04 5.84
CA ALA A 33 -12.89 -1.48 7.07
C ALA A 33 -13.91 -1.47 8.22
N GLU A 34 -15.16 -1.13 7.95
CA GLU A 34 -16.27 -1.17 8.93
C GLU A 34 -16.48 -2.59 9.46
N GLU A 35 -16.46 -3.62 8.60
CA GLU A 35 -16.57 -5.01 9.04
C GLU A 35 -15.40 -5.44 9.94
N LEU A 36 -14.17 -5.05 9.61
CA LEU A 36 -13.01 -5.33 10.46
C LEU A 36 -13.11 -4.63 11.84
N LEU A 37 -13.60 -3.39 11.86
CA LEU A 37 -13.85 -2.67 13.10
C LEU A 37 -14.96 -3.32 13.93
N LYS A 38 -16.05 -3.79 13.30
CA LYS A 38 -17.11 -4.55 13.98
C LYS A 38 -16.58 -5.84 14.59
N VAL A 39 -15.71 -6.57 13.88
CA VAL A 39 -15.05 -7.77 14.42
C VAL A 39 -14.21 -7.43 15.64
N MET A 40 -13.45 -6.32 15.60
CA MET A 40 -12.65 -5.86 16.75
C MET A 40 -13.52 -5.55 17.97
N ILE A 41 -14.61 -4.79 17.79
CA ILE A 41 -15.55 -4.44 18.86
C ILE A 41 -16.20 -5.71 19.43
N THR A 42 -16.71 -6.59 18.56
CA THR A 42 -17.37 -7.84 18.99
C THR A 42 -16.41 -8.75 19.75
N TYR A 43 -15.17 -8.90 19.27
CA TYR A 43 -14.13 -9.66 19.97
C TYR A 43 -13.82 -9.05 21.34
N ALA A 44 -13.77 -7.71 21.43
CA ALA A 44 -13.58 -7.01 22.69
C ALA A 44 -14.74 -7.21 23.67
N ASP A 45 -15.98 -7.12 23.18
CA ASP A 45 -17.19 -7.29 24.00
C ASP A 45 -17.35 -8.73 24.52
N ALA A 46 -16.84 -9.70 23.77
CA ALA A 46 -16.75 -11.10 24.20
C ALA A 46 -15.63 -11.37 25.24
N GLY A 47 -14.96 -10.33 25.74
CA GLY A 47 -13.85 -10.44 26.69
C GLY A 47 -12.49 -10.76 26.05
N GLY A 48 -12.41 -10.81 24.72
CA GLY A 48 -11.18 -11.03 23.98
C GLY A 48 -10.18 -9.90 24.18
N ARG A 49 -9.01 -10.21 24.71
CA ARG A 49 -7.89 -9.26 24.94
C ARG A 49 -6.53 -9.86 24.56
N ASP A 50 -6.54 -10.98 23.83
CA ASP A 50 -5.29 -11.61 23.42
C ASP A 50 -4.59 -10.75 22.35
N ARG A 51 -3.30 -10.51 22.57
CA ARG A 51 -2.50 -9.60 21.76
C ARG A 51 -2.40 -10.07 20.30
N GLU A 52 -2.31 -11.38 20.09
CA GLU A 52 -2.11 -11.97 18.77
C GLU A 52 -3.33 -11.74 17.86
N SER A 53 -4.54 -11.90 18.37
CA SER A 53 -5.79 -11.62 17.66
C SER A 53 -5.95 -10.14 17.35
N TYR A 54 -5.61 -9.25 18.30
CA TYR A 54 -5.61 -7.80 18.04
C TYR A 54 -4.60 -7.41 16.97
N GLU A 55 -3.36 -7.92 17.04
CA GLU A 55 -2.33 -7.66 16.04
C GLU A 55 -2.76 -8.15 14.64
N ARG A 56 -3.44 -9.31 14.54
CA ARG A 56 -4.00 -9.79 13.27
C ARG A 56 -5.08 -8.86 12.71
N ILE A 57 -6.04 -8.43 13.53
CA ILE A 57 -7.13 -7.55 13.07
C ILE A 57 -6.54 -6.20 12.65
N LEU A 58 -5.58 -5.66 13.41
CA LEU A 58 -4.88 -4.43 13.06
C LEU A 58 -4.05 -4.56 11.77
N ASP A 59 -3.37 -5.69 11.56
CA ASP A 59 -2.66 -5.99 10.31
C ASP A 59 -3.62 -6.03 9.11
N HIS A 60 -4.79 -6.67 9.25
CA HIS A 60 -5.82 -6.65 8.21
C HIS A 60 -6.32 -5.24 7.90
N LEU A 61 -6.60 -4.43 8.93
CA LEU A 61 -7.05 -3.05 8.76
C LEU A 61 -5.98 -2.19 8.07
N ALA A 62 -4.72 -2.32 8.49
CA ALA A 62 -3.59 -1.61 7.89
C ALA A 62 -3.41 -2.01 6.42
N ARG A 63 -3.54 -3.30 6.08
CA ARG A 63 -3.48 -3.77 4.68
C ARG A 63 -4.60 -3.19 3.82
N SER A 64 -5.83 -3.14 4.33
CA SER A 64 -6.95 -2.52 3.60
C SER A 64 -6.72 -1.03 3.39
N GLY A 65 -6.33 -0.29 4.43
CA GLY A 65 -5.98 1.13 4.31
C GLY A 65 -4.84 1.40 3.32
N MET A 66 -3.83 0.52 3.30
CA MET A 66 -2.73 0.62 2.35
C MET A 66 -3.21 0.38 0.91
N LYS A 67 -4.09 -0.61 0.67
CA LYS A 67 -4.67 -0.86 -0.66
C LYS A 67 -5.46 0.34 -1.17
N MET A 68 -6.31 0.94 -0.33
CA MET A 68 -7.05 2.15 -0.68
C MET A 68 -6.11 3.29 -1.10
N THR A 69 -5.08 3.50 -0.30
CA THR A 69 -4.06 4.53 -0.52
C THR A 69 -3.30 4.30 -1.83
N MET A 70 -2.85 3.07 -2.06
CA MET A 70 -2.15 2.67 -3.28
C MET A 70 -3.04 2.76 -4.53
N ALA A 71 -4.30 2.34 -4.44
CA ALA A 71 -5.25 2.42 -5.55
C ALA A 71 -5.55 3.87 -5.93
N GLY A 72 -5.82 4.72 -4.93
CA GLY A 72 -6.04 6.15 -5.15
C GLY A 72 -4.80 6.84 -5.75
N ARG A 73 -3.60 6.55 -5.22
CA ARG A 73 -2.36 7.14 -5.75
C ARG A 73 -2.03 6.63 -7.15
N GLY A 74 -2.20 5.33 -7.41
CA GLY A 74 -2.00 4.74 -8.74
C GLY A 74 -2.93 5.32 -9.80
N ALA A 75 -4.11 5.84 -9.42
CA ALA A 75 -4.97 6.56 -10.35
C ALA A 75 -4.45 7.98 -10.68
N ILE A 76 -3.82 8.66 -9.70
CA ILE A 76 -3.26 10.01 -9.87
C ILE A 76 -1.96 9.99 -10.66
N ASP A 77 -1.06 9.05 -10.33
CA ASP A 77 0.17 8.79 -11.09
C ASP A 77 0.22 7.32 -11.53
N PRO A 78 -0.39 6.98 -12.68
CA PRO A 78 -0.44 5.61 -13.17
C PRO A 78 0.91 5.05 -13.60
N LYS A 79 1.94 5.91 -13.73
CA LYS A 79 3.29 5.47 -14.10
C LYS A 79 4.10 5.07 -12.87
N LEU A 80 3.73 5.54 -11.68
CA LEU A 80 4.49 5.32 -10.45
C LEU A 80 4.69 3.84 -10.09
N PRO A 81 3.69 2.96 -10.20
CA PRO A 81 3.90 1.52 -9.99
C PRO A 81 4.87 0.90 -11.01
N GLY A 82 4.82 1.36 -12.26
CA GLY A 82 5.74 0.95 -13.32
C GLY A 82 7.17 1.41 -13.03
N LYS A 83 7.35 2.67 -12.64
CA LYS A 83 8.65 3.24 -12.24
C LYS A 83 9.28 2.45 -11.10
N ALA A 84 8.50 2.07 -10.08
CA ALA A 84 9.00 1.24 -8.98
C ALA A 84 9.47 -0.13 -9.49
N SER A 85 8.70 -0.76 -10.38
CA SER A 85 9.05 -2.05 -10.99
C SER A 85 10.32 -1.96 -11.83
N ASP A 86 10.45 -0.91 -12.67
CA ASP A 86 11.60 -0.67 -13.52
C ASP A 86 12.87 -0.50 -12.68
N VAL A 87 12.83 0.35 -11.66
CA VAL A 87 13.98 0.58 -10.77
C VAL A 87 14.40 -0.74 -10.09
N ILE A 88 13.47 -1.48 -9.51
CA ILE A 88 13.77 -2.76 -8.87
C ILE A 88 14.36 -3.78 -9.86
N SER A 89 13.88 -3.79 -11.11
CA SER A 89 14.36 -4.74 -12.12
C SER A 89 15.85 -4.56 -12.49
N THR A 90 16.41 -3.38 -12.24
CA THR A 90 17.82 -3.08 -12.48
C THR A 90 18.75 -3.49 -11.34
N LEU A 91 18.19 -3.84 -10.18
CA LEU A 91 18.99 -4.15 -8.99
C LEU A 91 19.53 -5.58 -9.04
N PRO A 92 20.74 -5.81 -8.51
CA PRO A 92 21.31 -7.14 -8.42
C PRO A 92 20.47 -8.02 -7.48
N THR A 93 20.40 -9.31 -7.80
CA THR A 93 19.66 -10.27 -6.99
C THR A 93 20.40 -11.59 -6.81
N GLU A 94 20.19 -12.17 -5.64
CA GLU A 94 20.79 -13.45 -5.23
C GLU A 94 19.91 -14.65 -5.62
N ALA A 95 18.62 -14.42 -5.87
CA ALA A 95 17.68 -15.44 -6.28
C ALA A 95 17.60 -15.55 -7.81
N ALA A 96 17.18 -16.72 -8.30
CA ALA A 96 16.91 -16.96 -9.72
C ALA A 96 15.47 -17.43 -9.93
N GLY A 97 15.01 -17.37 -11.19
CA GLY A 97 13.74 -17.97 -11.59
C GLY A 97 12.51 -17.34 -10.93
N LEU A 98 11.60 -18.16 -10.44
CA LEU A 98 10.31 -17.71 -9.92
C LEU A 98 10.46 -16.96 -8.59
N ARG A 99 11.36 -17.43 -7.72
CA ARG A 99 11.71 -16.71 -6.48
C ARG A 99 12.18 -15.28 -6.73
N GLN A 100 13.06 -15.07 -7.72
CA GLN A 100 13.50 -13.74 -8.13
C GLN A 100 12.31 -12.88 -8.56
N GLN A 101 11.40 -13.41 -9.38
CA GLN A 101 10.23 -12.67 -9.85
C GLN A 101 9.32 -12.26 -8.69
N ILE A 102 9.11 -13.15 -7.71
CA ILE A 102 8.31 -12.86 -6.52
C ILE A 102 8.97 -11.77 -5.68
N GLN A 103 10.27 -11.90 -5.39
CA GLN A 103 11.03 -10.90 -4.63
C GLN A 103 11.02 -9.53 -5.32
N ASN A 104 11.17 -9.49 -6.65
CA ASN A 104 11.10 -8.25 -7.42
C ASN A 104 9.71 -7.61 -7.33
N LYS A 105 8.64 -8.40 -7.48
CA LYS A 105 7.26 -7.90 -7.35
C LYS A 105 6.99 -7.34 -5.94
N ILE A 106 7.42 -8.04 -4.91
CA ILE A 106 7.26 -7.60 -3.53
C ILE A 106 8.08 -6.32 -3.28
N SER A 107 9.33 -6.28 -3.75
CA SER A 107 10.19 -5.10 -3.62
C SER A 107 9.59 -3.88 -4.30
N ALA A 108 9.04 -4.04 -5.51
CA ALA A 108 8.39 -2.95 -6.23
C ALA A 108 7.13 -2.47 -5.50
N ALA A 109 6.33 -3.39 -4.96
CA ALA A 109 5.15 -3.03 -4.17
C ALA A 109 5.52 -2.28 -2.89
N VAL A 110 6.57 -2.71 -2.18
CA VAL A 110 7.08 -2.03 -0.98
C VAL A 110 7.65 -0.66 -1.33
N LEU A 111 8.44 -0.54 -2.40
CA LEU A 111 9.00 0.74 -2.84
C LEU A 111 7.89 1.73 -3.23
N PHE A 112 6.89 1.27 -3.99
CA PHE A 112 5.72 2.08 -4.32
C PHE A 112 4.94 2.50 -3.07
N ALA A 113 4.78 1.62 -2.08
CA ALA A 113 4.14 1.95 -0.81
C ALA A 113 4.88 3.06 -0.05
N VAL A 114 6.22 3.00 0.01
CA VAL A 114 7.05 4.03 0.64
C VAL A 114 6.90 5.36 -0.07
N TRP A 115 6.99 5.37 -1.41
CA TRP A 115 6.79 6.59 -2.20
C TRP A 115 5.39 7.17 -2.01
N ALA A 116 4.35 6.35 -2.09
CA ALA A 116 2.97 6.79 -1.87
C ALA A 116 2.79 7.39 -0.47
N ALA A 117 3.36 6.78 0.57
CA ALA A 117 3.36 7.31 1.93
C ALA A 117 4.14 8.63 2.05
N GLY A 118 5.26 8.77 1.36
CA GLY A 118 6.04 10.01 1.28
C GLY A 118 5.24 11.16 0.68
N GLU A 119 4.53 10.90 -0.40
CA GLU A 119 3.68 11.88 -1.09
C GLU A 119 2.56 12.41 -0.18
N HIS A 120 2.03 11.60 0.75
CA HIS A 120 1.10 12.11 1.78
C HIS A 120 1.74 13.15 2.70
N HIS A 121 3.06 13.10 2.85
CA HIS A 121 3.87 14.00 3.65
C HIS A 121 4.66 14.98 2.77
N LEU A 122 4.23 15.18 1.51
CA LEU A 122 4.83 16.13 0.56
C LEU A 122 6.28 15.81 0.17
N ILE A 123 6.67 14.53 0.24
CA ILE A 123 7.96 14.03 -0.21
C ILE A 123 7.78 13.37 -1.58
N ASP A 124 8.26 14.03 -2.63
CA ASP A 124 8.20 13.49 -4.00
C ASP A 124 9.11 12.25 -4.12
N VAL A 125 8.77 11.35 -5.02
CA VAL A 125 9.64 10.23 -5.43
C VAL A 125 11.09 10.63 -5.67
N ASN A 126 11.34 11.80 -6.26
CA ASN A 126 12.68 12.29 -6.56
C ASN A 126 13.40 12.92 -5.34
N ASN A 127 12.69 13.13 -4.21
CA ASN A 127 13.29 13.60 -2.97
C ASN A 127 13.80 12.46 -2.08
N TRP A 128 13.44 11.22 -2.37
CA TRP A 128 13.95 10.07 -1.63
C TRP A 128 15.44 9.82 -1.93
N PRO A 129 16.20 9.29 -0.95
CA PRO A 129 17.58 8.89 -1.17
C PRO A 129 17.71 7.89 -2.33
N ALA A 130 18.75 8.04 -3.15
CA ALA A 130 19.00 7.17 -4.30
C ALA A 130 19.21 5.70 -3.90
N GLU A 131 19.60 5.45 -2.65
CA GLU A 131 19.84 4.14 -2.08
C GLU A 131 18.54 3.44 -1.63
N LEU A 132 17.43 4.17 -1.48
CA LEU A 132 16.17 3.62 -0.98
C LEU A 132 15.71 2.35 -1.73
N PRO A 133 15.73 2.30 -3.08
CA PRO A 133 15.34 1.09 -3.81
C PRO A 133 16.22 -0.11 -3.46
N GLY A 134 17.53 0.10 -3.30
CA GLY A 134 18.48 -0.95 -2.89
C GLY A 134 18.21 -1.44 -1.48
N ILE A 135 17.92 -0.53 -0.55
CA ILE A 135 17.56 -0.85 0.84
C ILE A 135 16.28 -1.70 0.88
N VAL A 136 15.24 -1.26 0.17
CA VAL A 136 13.96 -2.00 0.08
C VAL A 136 14.18 -3.39 -0.51
N HIS A 137 14.92 -3.47 -1.62
CA HIS A 137 15.17 -4.74 -2.29
C HIS A 137 15.95 -5.72 -1.41
N ASN A 138 17.02 -5.24 -0.76
CA ASN A 138 17.81 -6.04 0.16
C ASN A 138 16.99 -6.54 1.35
N ALA A 139 16.14 -5.69 1.93
CA ALA A 139 15.25 -6.08 3.02
C ALA A 139 14.29 -7.21 2.61
N VAL A 140 13.72 -7.14 1.40
CA VAL A 140 12.84 -8.20 0.87
C VAL A 140 13.60 -9.49 0.63
N GLN A 141 14.81 -9.42 0.06
CA GLN A 141 15.67 -10.59 -0.16
C GLN A 141 16.06 -11.31 1.13
N HIS A 142 16.08 -10.62 2.27
CA HIS A 142 16.43 -11.20 3.56
C HIS A 142 15.21 -11.44 4.47
N ALA A 143 13.99 -11.15 4.01
CA ALA A 143 12.77 -11.30 4.80
C ALA A 143 12.40 -12.79 4.98
N PRO A 144 12.46 -13.36 6.20
CA PRO A 144 12.23 -14.80 6.39
C PRO A 144 10.84 -15.25 5.95
N ARG A 145 9.82 -14.41 6.15
CA ARG A 145 8.43 -14.71 5.76
C ARG A 145 8.21 -14.68 4.26
N VAL A 146 9.06 -14.01 3.48
CA VAL A 146 9.00 -14.04 2.01
C VAL A 146 9.77 -15.26 1.49
N ASN A 147 10.90 -15.59 2.12
CA ASN A 147 11.83 -16.61 1.62
C ASN A 147 11.51 -18.04 2.07
N ASN A 148 10.82 -18.19 3.20
CA ASN A 148 10.46 -19.46 3.81
C ASN A 148 8.95 -19.75 3.74
N ASP A 149 8.18 -18.97 2.96
CA ASP A 149 6.76 -19.25 2.78
C ASP A 149 6.59 -20.53 1.94
N PRO A 150 6.04 -21.62 2.50
CA PRO A 150 5.86 -22.86 1.77
C PRO A 150 4.78 -22.75 0.68
N THR A 151 4.00 -21.67 0.68
CA THR A 151 2.98 -21.39 -0.34
C THR A 151 3.51 -20.61 -1.54
N LEU A 152 4.74 -20.07 -1.45
CA LEU A 152 5.42 -19.41 -2.55
C LEU A 152 6.31 -20.42 -3.29
N PRO A 153 6.12 -20.62 -4.61
CA PRO A 153 6.90 -21.59 -5.38
C PRO A 153 8.38 -21.18 -5.47
N LEU A 154 9.26 -22.18 -5.36
CA LEU A 154 10.73 -22.04 -5.49
C LEU A 154 11.13 -21.54 -6.88
#